data_AF-H6UMI6-F1
#
_entry.id   AF-H6UMI6-F1
#
_cell.length_a   1.000
_cell.length_b   1.000
_cell.length_c   1.000
_cell.angle_alpha   90.00
_cell.angle_beta   90.00
_cell.angle_gamma   90.00
#
_symmetry.space_group_name_H-M   'P 1'
#
loop_
_entity.id
_entity.type
_entity.pdbx_description
1 polymer ?
#
loop_
_entity_poly.entity_id
_entity_poly.type
_entity_poly.pdbx_seq_one_letter_code
_entity_poly.pdbx_strand_id
1 'polypeptide(L)'
;NIGLINSLSVYAQTNEYGFLETPYRRVVDSVVTDEIHYLSAIEEGNFVIAQANTNLDDNFGFIDDLVTCRNKGESSLFSRDQVDYMDVSTQQVVSVGASLIPFLEHDDANRALM
;
A
#
# COMPACT_ATOMS: atom_id res chain seq x y z
N ASN A 1 21.86 11.73 -12.95
CA ASN A 1 20.54 12.09 -12.39
C ASN A 1 19.78 10.88 -11.82
N ILE A 2 20.41 9.72 -11.64
CA ILE A 2 19.77 8.56 -11.00
C ILE A 2 19.41 8.93 -9.55
N GLY A 3 18.16 8.67 -9.15
CA GLY A 3 17.62 9.01 -7.83
C GLY A 3 17.28 10.48 -7.60
N LEU A 4 17.66 11.39 -8.53
CA LEU A 4 17.31 12.81 -8.47
C LEU A 4 16.00 13.13 -9.20
N ILE A 5 15.67 12.33 -10.22
CA ILE A 5 14.45 12.44 -11.01
C ILE A 5 13.67 11.15 -10.81
N ASN A 6 12.47 11.26 -10.26
CA ASN A 6 11.55 10.15 -10.04
C ASN A 6 10.21 10.44 -10.71
N SER A 7 9.45 9.39 -10.99
CA SER A 7 8.05 9.49 -11.44
C SER A 7 7.11 9.25 -10.26
N LEU A 8 5.96 9.92 -10.26
CA LEU A 8 4.92 9.71 -9.26
C LEU A 8 4.30 8.32 -9.41
N SER A 9 3.97 7.68 -8.29
CA SER A 9 3.24 6.40 -8.28
C SER A 9 1.79 6.57 -8.72
N VAL A 10 1.16 5.49 -9.20
CA VAL A 10 -0.16 5.52 -9.88
C VAL A 10 -1.25 6.27 -9.10
N TYR A 11 -1.32 6.08 -7.79
CA TYR A 11 -2.37 6.67 -6.94
C TYR A 11 -1.86 7.76 -5.99
N ALA A 12 -0.57 8.09 -6.04
CA ALA A 12 -0.02 9.11 -5.17
C ALA A 12 -0.50 10.50 -5.61
N GLN A 13 -0.76 11.38 -4.65
CA GLN A 13 -1.15 12.78 -4.90
C GLN A 13 -0.46 13.72 -3.94
N THR A 14 -0.50 15.02 -4.23
CA THR A 14 -0.04 16.07 -3.31
C THR A 14 -1.20 16.63 -2.51
N ASN A 15 -1.02 16.81 -1.21
CA ASN A 15 -2.00 17.50 -0.37
C ASN A 15 -1.88 19.03 -0.46
N GLU A 16 -2.72 19.74 0.30
CA GLU A 16 -2.77 21.22 0.30
C GLU A 16 -1.44 21.88 0.72
N TYR A 17 -0.59 21.15 1.45
CA TYR A 17 0.73 21.60 1.90
C TYR A 17 1.86 21.16 0.97
N GLY A 18 1.56 20.41 -0.09
CA GLY A 18 2.53 19.87 -1.04
C GLY A 18 3.25 18.60 -0.59
N PHE A 19 2.79 17.93 0.48
CA PHE A 19 3.30 16.60 0.85
C PHE A 19 2.63 15.51 0.02
N LEU A 20 3.36 14.42 -0.21
CA LEU A 20 2.82 13.26 -0.90
C LEU A 20 1.92 12.44 0.04
N GLU A 21 0.78 12.02 -0.49
CA GLU A 21 -0.19 11.15 0.17
C GLU A 21 -0.56 9.97 -0.74
N THR A 22 -0.91 8.86 -0.10
CA THR A 22 -1.31 7.61 -0.75
C THR A 22 -2.66 7.17 -0.19
N PRO A 23 -3.58 6.65 -1.03
CA PRO A 23 -4.87 6.19 -0.56
C PRO A 23 -4.79 4.81 0.10
N TYR A 24 -5.55 4.64 1.17
CA TYR A 24 -5.70 3.40 1.94
C TYR A 24 -7.15 3.10 2.25
N ARG A 25 -7.53 1.83 2.26
CA ARG A 25 -8.85 1.37 2.74
C ARG A 25 -8.83 1.30 4.26
N ARG A 26 -9.82 1.88 4.91
CA ARG A 26 -9.94 1.81 6.36
C ARG A 26 -10.40 0.43 6.81
N VAL A 27 -9.81 -0.08 7.89
CA VAL A 27 -10.23 -1.32 8.56
C VAL A 27 -10.95 -0.95 9.86
N VAL A 28 -12.12 -1.53 10.08
CA VAL A 28 -12.92 -1.34 11.30
C VAL A 28 -13.35 -2.72 11.78
N ASP A 29 -13.05 -3.05 13.04
CA ASP A 29 -13.39 -4.35 13.65
C ASP A 29 -12.93 -5.55 12.79
N SER A 30 -11.70 -5.49 12.28
CA SER A 30 -11.11 -6.50 11.37
C SER A 30 -11.82 -6.69 10.02
N VAL A 31 -12.71 -5.77 9.64
CA VAL A 31 -13.39 -5.76 8.34
C VAL A 31 -12.85 -4.61 7.50
N VAL A 32 -12.40 -4.92 6.28
CA VAL A 32 -11.90 -3.91 5.34
C VAL A 32 -13.09 -3.21 4.69
N THR A 33 -13.14 -1.88 4.84
CA THR A 33 -14.22 -1.04 4.31
C THR A 33 -13.89 -0.47 2.93
N ASP A 34 -14.88 0.11 2.26
CA ASP A 34 -14.68 0.88 1.03
C ASP A 34 -14.38 2.37 1.29
N GLU A 35 -14.23 2.77 2.56
CA GLU A 35 -13.81 4.12 2.93
C GLU A 35 -12.32 4.29 2.62
N ILE A 36 -12.00 5.24 1.72
CA ILE A 36 -10.63 5.55 1.31
C ILE A 36 -10.14 6.79 2.03
N HIS A 37 -9.03 6.66 2.77
CA HIS A 37 -8.31 7.78 3.37
C HIS A 37 -6.98 7.98 2.67
N TYR A 38 -6.69 9.22 2.30
CA TYR A 38 -5.34 9.61 1.90
C TYR A 38 -4.53 9.92 3.14
N LEU A 39 -3.40 9.23 3.27
CA LEU A 39 -2.48 9.44 4.39
C LEU A 39 -1.16 9.96 3.86
N SER A 40 -0.64 10.99 4.51
CA SER A 40 0.73 11.45 4.33
C SER A 40 1.73 10.46 4.95
N ALA A 41 2.99 10.56 4.56
CA ALA A 41 4.07 9.73 5.13
C ALA A 41 4.19 9.84 6.67
N ILE A 42 3.78 11.00 7.24
CA ILE A 42 3.80 11.23 8.69
C ILE A 42 2.65 10.48 9.37
N GLU A 43 1.45 10.51 8.76
CA GLU A 43 0.27 9.84 9.28
C GLU A 43 0.37 8.32 9.15
N GLU A 44 0.82 7.84 7.99
CA GLU A 44 1.05 6.41 7.70
C GLU A 44 1.92 5.75 8.78
N GLY A 45 2.95 6.45 9.29
CA GLY A 45 3.85 5.93 10.31
C GLY A 45 3.20 5.60 11.66
N ASN A 46 1.95 6.01 11.90
CA ASN A 46 1.22 5.72 13.13
C ASN A 46 0.32 4.49 13.03
N PHE A 47 0.12 3.94 11.84
CA PHE A 47 -0.86 2.90 11.57
C PHE A 47 -0.22 1.58 11.13
N VAL A 48 -0.91 0.47 11.36
CA VAL A 48 -0.57 -0.85 10.82
C VAL A 48 -1.31 -1.03 9.49
N ILE A 49 -0.55 -1.19 8.40
CA ILE A 49 -1.12 -1.26 7.04
C ILE A 49 -0.90 -2.65 6.43
N ALA A 50 -1.99 -3.33 6.11
CA ALA A 50 -1.99 -4.61 5.41
C ALA A 50 -1.76 -4.46 3.90
N GLN A 51 -1.17 -5.49 3.30
CA GLN A 51 -0.91 -5.54 1.85
C GLN A 51 -2.18 -5.82 1.05
N ALA A 52 -2.27 -5.25 -0.17
CA ALA A 52 -3.43 -5.39 -1.06
C ALA A 52 -3.75 -6.83 -1.49
N ASN A 53 -2.74 -7.72 -1.48
CA ASN A 53 -2.86 -9.13 -1.86
C ASN A 53 -3.23 -10.04 -0.68
N THR A 54 -3.52 -9.48 0.50
CA THR A 54 -3.97 -10.26 1.66
C THR A 54 -5.34 -10.88 1.37
N ASN A 55 -5.52 -12.16 1.70
CA ASN A 55 -6.77 -12.88 1.44
C ASN A 55 -7.89 -12.42 2.39
N LEU A 56 -9.02 -12.04 1.80
CA LEU A 56 -10.24 -11.65 2.51
C LEU A 56 -11.37 -12.66 2.25
N ASP A 57 -12.31 -12.76 3.19
CA ASP A 57 -13.55 -13.52 3.03
C ASP A 57 -14.63 -12.72 2.28
N ASP A 58 -15.80 -13.33 2.06
CA ASP A 58 -16.94 -12.71 1.36
C ASP A 58 -17.50 -11.46 2.06
N ASN A 59 -17.19 -11.27 3.35
CA ASN A 59 -17.58 -10.09 4.15
C ASN A 59 -16.44 -9.07 4.28
N PHE A 60 -15.36 -9.22 3.51
CA PHE A 60 -14.14 -8.39 3.61
C PHE A 60 -13.40 -8.50 4.94
N GLY A 61 -13.61 -9.57 5.70
CA GLY A 61 -12.80 -9.92 6.86
C GLY A 61 -11.50 -10.61 6.46
N PHE A 62 -10.43 -10.44 7.24
CA PHE A 62 -9.19 -11.20 7.03
C PHE A 62 -9.43 -12.70 7.25
N ILE A 63 -8.96 -13.56 6.35
CA ILE A 63 -9.09 -15.02 6.53
C ILE A 63 -8.13 -15.51 7.61
N ASP A 64 -6.88 -15.09 7.53
CA ASP A 64 -5.81 -15.50 8.43
C ASP A 64 -5.85 -14.76 9.77
N ASP A 65 -5.43 -15.43 10.85
CA ASP A 65 -5.30 -14.80 12.19
C ASP A 65 -4.15 -13.78 12.24
N LEU A 66 -3.08 -14.09 11.51
CA LEU A 66 -1.89 -13.26 11.40
C LEU A 66 -1.76 -12.74 9.96
N VAL A 67 -1.71 -11.43 9.81
CA VAL A 67 -1.66 -10.72 8.53
C VAL A 67 -0.30 -10.06 8.36
N THR A 68 0.29 -10.20 7.18
CA THR A 68 1.52 -9.47 6.82
C THR A 68 1.20 -7.99 6.65
N CYS A 69 1.72 -7.17 7.56
CA CYS A 69 1.52 -5.73 7.55
C CYS A 69 2.85 -5.00 7.63
N ARG A 70 2.80 -3.70 7.32
CA ARG A 70 3.89 -2.77 7.59
C ARG A 70 3.50 -1.80 8.70
N ASN A 71 4.47 -1.46 9.54
CA ASN A 71 4.36 -0.39 10.53
C ASN A 71 5.73 0.28 10.66
N LYS A 72 5.78 1.61 10.60
CA LYS A 72 7.02 2.41 10.75
C LYS A 72 8.18 1.98 9.83
N GLY A 73 7.86 1.53 8.62
CA GLY A 73 8.83 1.11 7.61
C GLY A 73 9.34 -0.32 7.78
N GLU A 74 8.91 -1.05 8.81
CA GLU A 74 9.23 -2.47 8.98
C GLU A 74 8.03 -3.35 8.61
N SER A 75 8.31 -4.53 8.07
CA SER A 75 7.29 -5.53 7.72
C SER A 75 7.32 -6.67 8.72
N SER A 76 6.17 -6.99 9.30
CA SER A 76 6.01 -8.10 10.24
C SER A 76 4.60 -8.68 10.21
N LEU A 77 4.38 -9.77 10.94
CA LEU A 77 3.05 -10.33 11.14
C LEU A 77 2.35 -9.62 12.30
N PHE A 78 1.10 -9.24 12.08
CA PHE A 78 0.23 -8.64 13.09
C PHE A 78 -1.05 -9.44 13.21
N SER A 79 -1.70 -9.41 14.37
CA SER A 79 -3.02 -10.00 14.52
C SER A 79 -4.06 -9.17 13.73
N ARG A 80 -5.07 -9.83 13.16
CA ARG A 80 -6.12 -9.20 12.32
C ARG A 80 -6.86 -8.02 12.99
N ASP A 81 -6.89 -7.97 14.31
CA ASP A 81 -7.51 -6.92 15.14
C ASP A 81 -6.61 -5.69 15.34
N GLN A 82 -5.32 -5.81 15.02
CA GLN A 82 -4.35 -4.72 15.11
C GLN A 82 -4.21 -3.96 13.79
N VAL A 83 -4.86 -4.40 12.72
CA VAL A 83 -4.75 -3.79 11.39
C VAL A 83 -5.68 -2.58 11.30
N ASP A 84 -5.11 -1.41 11.01
CA ASP A 84 -5.86 -0.15 10.92
C ASP A 84 -6.29 0.17 9.47
N TYR A 85 -5.43 -0.17 8.50
CA TYR A 85 -5.62 0.15 7.09
C TYR A 85 -5.14 -0.98 6.17
N MET A 86 -5.57 -0.95 4.91
CA MET A 86 -5.11 -1.85 3.85
C MET A 86 -4.81 -1.07 2.57
N ASP A 87 -3.79 -1.48 1.83
CA ASP A 87 -3.51 -0.95 0.49
C ASP A 87 -4.73 -1.09 -0.44
N VAL A 88 -4.96 -0.09 -1.29
CA VAL A 88 -6.06 -0.09 -2.26
C VAL A 88 -5.76 -1.05 -3.42
N SER A 89 -4.50 -1.10 -3.85
CA SER A 89 -4.08 -1.90 -5.01
C SER A 89 -2.61 -2.25 -4.95
N THR A 90 -2.24 -3.43 -5.45
CA THR A 90 -0.83 -3.82 -5.64
C THR A 90 -0.08 -2.87 -6.59
N GLN A 91 -0.80 -2.19 -7.48
CA GLN A 91 -0.22 -1.24 -8.43
C GLN A 91 0.12 0.12 -7.82
N GLN A 92 -0.29 0.40 -6.57
CA GLN A 92 -0.06 1.71 -5.95
C GLN A 92 1.41 2.02 -5.65
N VAL A 93 2.26 1.00 -5.62
CA VAL A 93 3.69 1.13 -5.33
C VAL A 93 4.48 1.60 -6.54
N VAL A 94 3.97 1.35 -7.76
CA VAL A 94 4.70 1.59 -9.01
C VAL A 94 4.22 2.85 -9.71
N SER A 95 5.03 3.37 -10.64
CA SER A 95 4.67 4.47 -11.53
C SER A 95 3.79 4.00 -12.69
N VAL A 96 3.21 4.94 -13.42
CA VAL A 96 2.43 4.66 -14.64
C VAL A 96 3.26 3.93 -15.71
N GLY A 97 4.58 4.17 -15.79
CA GLY A 97 5.42 3.47 -16.76
C GLY A 97 5.61 2.00 -16.37
N ALA A 98 6.00 1.76 -15.11
CA ALA A 98 6.25 0.42 -14.61
C ALA A 98 4.95 -0.43 -14.52
N SER A 99 3.79 0.18 -14.29
CA SER A 99 2.51 -0.54 -14.23
C SER A 99 2.05 -1.13 -15.58
N LEU A 100 2.67 -0.70 -16.69
CA LEU A 100 2.40 -1.24 -18.03
C LEU A 100 3.27 -2.44 -18.40
N ILE A 101 4.23 -2.82 -17.55
CA ILE A 101 5.08 -3.99 -17.76
C ILE A 101 4.32 -5.24 -17.28
N PRO A 102 3.94 -6.16 -18.19
CA PRO A 102 3.28 -7.39 -17.78
C PRO A 102 4.27 -8.30 -17.05
N PHE A 103 3.79 -9.02 -16.03
CA PHE A 103 4.61 -9.94 -15.22
C PHE A 103 5.83 -9.28 -14.56
N LEU A 104 5.71 -8.00 -14.19
CA LEU A 104 6.77 -7.22 -13.53
C LEU A 104 7.33 -7.95 -12.29
N GLU A 105 6.49 -8.68 -11.57
CA GLU A 105 6.87 -9.49 -10.40
C GLU A 105 7.84 -10.65 -10.71
N HIS A 106 8.03 -10.99 -12.00
CA HIS A 106 8.96 -12.01 -12.48
C HIS A 106 10.25 -11.42 -13.07
N ASP A 107 10.35 -10.09 -13.21
CA ASP A 107 11.53 -9.41 -13.75
C ASP A 107 12.43 -8.86 -12.63
N ASP A 108 13.73 -8.76 -12.93
CA ASP A 108 14.69 -8.10 -12.03
C ASP A 108 14.52 -6.58 -12.06
N ALA A 109 14.71 -5.93 -10.92
CA ALA A 109 14.55 -4.48 -10.78
C ALA A 109 15.44 -3.67 -11.74
N ASN A 110 16.67 -4.13 -12.03
CA ASN A 110 17.54 -3.42 -12.97
C ASN A 110 17.03 -3.55 -14.40
N ARG A 111 16.41 -4.69 -14.76
CA ARG A 111 15.81 -4.90 -16.08
C ARG A 111 14.53 -4.09 -16.24
N ALA A 112 13.72 -3.99 -15.18
CA ALA A 112 12.52 -3.14 -15.17
C ALA A 112 12.84 -1.64 -15.21
N LEU A 113 14.04 -1.24 -14.75
CA LEU A 113 14.49 0.15 -14.77
C LEU A 113 14.96 0.63 -16.16
N MET A 114 15.50 -0.28 -16.98
CA MET A 114 16.05 0.01 -18.31
C MET A 114 14.97 0.18 -19.37
#